data_AF-A0AA38Y1A2-F1
#
_entry.id   AF-A0AA38Y1A2-F1
#
_cell.length_a   1.000
_cell.length_b   1.000
_cell.length_c   1.000
_cell.angle_alpha   90.00
_cell.angle_beta   90.00
_cell.angle_gamma   90.00
#
_symmetry.space_group_name_H-M   'P 1'
#
loop_
_entity.id
_entity.type
_entity.pdbx_description
1 polymer ?
#
loop_
_entity_poly.entity_id
_entity_poly.type
_entity_poly.pdbx_seq_one_letter_code
_entity_poly.pdbx_strand_id
1 'polypeptide(L)'
;MADEEGEALRYEFTAEQAQQVLTAAIECRASTHAQLALSTNVWPVVLGDSSRAGSPFEAWTEVKQPNSSLHEIELPVPITVFGHETQRIAVLSEATMAILERISLEDISSQLDMKPLSATDAPHIHLRELSLRNSGDDGFYVRSLTASRIASHPGAVLVGCEERYGTRTEQLRRRGKEPDTAFAPGVDINKELDAVLTCKADALRNYTAGWAVLMGPLSTDPRFKGWKSGEDDEGNRWWTPPAPIAIAGMPVSRFVKLGQTLYAELDGDIAPALAERWDLPPYDGWDDVAFVGFYDTDAAADGWLEDRARIARAFRPGKTLHGCEYQQNRQEFGKTPDDDDA
;
A
#
# COMPACT_ATOMS: atom_id res chain seq x y z
N MET A 1 -7.51 13.18 -19.24
CA MET A 1 -6.96 13.59 -17.93
C MET A 1 -5.64 12.91 -17.60
N ALA A 2 -5.26 11.77 -18.22
CA ALA A 2 -3.93 11.16 -18.03
C ALA A 2 -2.78 11.79 -18.84
N ASP A 3 -3.09 12.61 -19.85
CA ASP A 3 -2.05 13.20 -20.73
C ASP A 3 -1.52 14.57 -20.26
N GLU A 4 -2.28 15.34 -19.46
CA GLU A 4 -1.87 16.69 -19.06
C GLU A 4 -0.95 16.71 -17.83
N GLU A 5 -1.05 15.72 -16.92
CA GLU A 5 -0.11 15.58 -15.78
C GLU A 5 1.23 14.96 -16.20
N GLY A 6 1.25 14.16 -17.27
CA GLY A 6 2.47 13.53 -17.80
C GLY A 6 3.40 14.50 -18.53
N GLU A 7 2.89 15.64 -19.01
CA GLU A 7 3.68 16.65 -19.73
C GLU A 7 4.31 17.71 -18.79
N ALA A 8 3.76 17.87 -17.58
CA ALA A 8 4.12 18.93 -16.63
C ALA A 8 5.35 18.64 -15.74
N LEU A 9 5.93 17.44 -15.80
CA LEU A 9 7.13 17.07 -15.02
C LEU A 9 8.35 16.73 -15.89
N ARG A 10 8.49 17.36 -17.04
CA ARG A 10 9.78 17.40 -17.74
C ARG A 10 10.72 18.35 -17.02
N TYR A 11 11.34 17.84 -15.96
CA TYR A 11 12.50 18.49 -15.36
C TYR A 11 13.59 18.60 -16.42
N GLU A 12 13.93 19.84 -16.80
CA GLU A 12 15.18 20.09 -17.49
C GLU A 12 16.30 19.91 -16.47
N PHE A 13 17.03 18.79 -16.58
CA PHE A 13 18.21 18.56 -15.78
C PHE A 13 19.43 19.09 -16.51
N THR A 14 20.37 19.72 -15.79
CA THR A 14 21.75 19.75 -16.28
C THR A 14 22.40 18.37 -16.12
N ALA A 15 23.48 18.11 -16.86
CA ALA A 15 24.31 16.90 -16.70
C ALA A 15 24.71 16.64 -15.23
N GLU A 16 25.07 17.71 -14.52
CA GLU A 16 25.46 17.64 -13.11
C GLU A 16 24.26 17.30 -12.20
N GLN A 17 23.11 17.95 -12.41
CA GLN A 17 21.91 17.68 -11.62
C GLN A 17 21.40 16.25 -11.83
N ALA A 18 21.43 15.74 -13.07
CA ALA A 18 21.04 14.36 -13.35
C ALA A 18 21.92 13.36 -12.58
N GLN A 19 23.24 13.58 -12.53
CA GLN A 19 24.16 12.74 -11.76
C GLN A 19 23.95 12.85 -10.25
N GLN A 20 23.69 14.06 -9.74
CA GLN A 20 23.40 14.29 -8.33
C GLN A 20 22.11 13.57 -7.90
N VAL A 21 21.04 13.68 -8.69
CA VAL A 21 19.77 13.00 -8.43
C VAL A 21 19.92 11.49 -8.56
N LEU A 22 20.62 10.99 -9.58
CA LEU A 22 20.92 9.57 -9.73
C LEU A 22 21.66 9.01 -8.51
N THR A 23 22.72 9.71 -8.09
CA THR A 23 23.51 9.33 -6.89
C THR A 23 22.64 9.35 -5.65
N ALA A 24 21.84 10.40 -5.45
CA ALA A 24 20.93 10.51 -4.32
C ALA A 24 19.86 9.40 -4.33
N ALA A 25 19.32 9.03 -5.50
CA ALA A 25 18.34 7.96 -5.62
C ALA A 25 18.95 6.61 -5.26
N ILE A 26 20.14 6.28 -5.79
CA ILE A 26 20.86 5.04 -5.46
C ILE A 26 21.18 4.98 -3.95
N GLU A 27 21.50 6.11 -3.33
CA GLU A 27 21.86 6.18 -1.90
C GLU A 27 20.68 6.36 -0.93
N CYS A 28 19.44 6.26 -1.39
CA CYS A 28 18.22 6.54 -0.59
C CYS A 28 18.15 7.97 -0.01
N ARG A 29 18.74 8.95 -0.69
CA ARG A 29 18.74 10.37 -0.30
C ARG A 29 17.88 11.25 -1.19
N ALA A 30 17.31 10.72 -2.28
CA ALA A 30 16.40 11.47 -3.15
C ALA A 30 14.99 11.57 -2.55
N SER A 31 14.35 12.72 -2.75
CA SER A 31 12.90 12.87 -2.52
C SER A 31 12.10 12.01 -3.51
N THR A 32 10.86 11.70 -3.16
CA THR A 32 9.93 10.97 -4.04
C THR A 32 9.79 11.70 -5.38
N HIS A 33 9.75 13.03 -5.34
CA HIS A 33 9.65 13.87 -6.53
C HIS A 33 10.89 13.76 -7.44
N ALA A 34 12.09 13.83 -6.87
CA ALA A 34 13.33 13.69 -7.63
C ALA A 34 13.46 12.27 -8.22
N GLN A 35 13.01 11.25 -7.48
CA GLN A 35 13.03 9.87 -7.94
C GLN A 35 12.05 9.63 -9.10
N LEU A 36 10.84 10.21 -9.05
CA LEU A 36 9.89 10.19 -10.16
C LEU A 36 10.48 10.86 -11.40
N ALA A 37 11.05 12.06 -11.26
CA ALA A 37 11.67 12.79 -12.36
C ALA A 37 12.84 12.01 -13.00
N LEU A 38 13.65 11.31 -12.19
CA LEU A 38 14.68 10.40 -12.68
C LEU A 38 14.07 9.23 -13.47
N SER A 39 13.11 8.53 -12.89
CA SER A 39 12.45 7.36 -13.50
C SER A 39 11.82 7.69 -14.85
N THR A 40 11.11 8.82 -14.96
CA THR A 40 10.50 9.29 -16.21
C THR A 40 11.51 9.47 -17.34
N ASN A 41 12.75 9.86 -17.04
CA ASN A 41 13.80 10.05 -18.05
C ASN A 41 14.64 8.80 -18.32
N VAL A 42 14.82 7.94 -17.32
CA VAL A 42 15.59 6.70 -17.42
C VAL A 42 14.80 5.62 -18.17
N TRP A 43 13.48 5.56 -18.00
CA TRP A 43 12.63 4.56 -18.67
C TRP A 43 12.74 4.56 -20.20
N PRO A 44 12.70 5.71 -20.91
CA PRO A 44 12.95 5.75 -22.35
C PRO A 44 14.31 5.17 -22.76
N VAL A 45 15.37 5.40 -21.97
CA VAL A 45 16.72 4.90 -22.25
C VAL A 45 16.74 3.36 -22.21
N VAL A 46 16.17 2.76 -21.17
CA VAL A 46 16.15 1.29 -21.04
C VAL A 46 15.24 0.58 -22.05
N LEU A 47 14.29 1.32 -22.65
CA LEU A 47 13.46 0.84 -23.76
C LEU A 47 14.15 0.99 -25.13
N GLY A 48 15.40 1.48 -25.15
CA GLY A 48 16.16 1.70 -26.38
C GLY A 48 15.69 2.91 -27.19
N ASP A 49 14.91 3.80 -26.60
CA ASP A 49 14.41 5.04 -27.20
C ASP A 49 14.95 6.28 -26.46
N SER A 50 16.28 6.40 -26.41
CA SER A 50 16.96 7.52 -25.76
C SER A 50 16.60 8.88 -26.39
N SER A 51 16.05 8.90 -27.61
CA SER A 51 15.54 10.12 -28.25
C SER A 51 14.31 10.72 -27.58
N ARG A 52 13.57 9.91 -26.79
CA ARG A 52 12.46 10.35 -25.94
C ARG A 52 12.89 10.69 -24.53
N ALA A 53 14.13 10.39 -24.15
CA ALA A 53 14.68 10.84 -22.88
C ALA A 53 14.94 12.36 -22.96
N GLY A 54 14.58 13.09 -21.90
CA GLY A 54 14.88 14.52 -21.83
C GLY A 54 16.37 14.78 -21.61
N SER A 55 16.82 16.02 -21.87
CA SER A 55 18.20 16.40 -21.55
C SER A 55 18.49 16.24 -20.06
N PRO A 56 19.60 15.59 -19.65
CA PRO A 56 20.77 15.10 -20.42
C PRO A 56 20.81 13.57 -20.66
N PHE A 57 19.68 12.87 -20.49
CA PHE A 57 19.59 11.41 -20.46
C PHE A 57 19.67 10.76 -21.86
N GLU A 58 19.44 11.53 -22.93
CA GLU A 58 19.63 11.13 -24.33
C GLU A 58 21.06 10.69 -24.64
N ALA A 59 22.05 11.14 -23.85
CA ALA A 59 23.45 10.75 -23.96
C ALA A 59 23.77 9.41 -23.27
N TRP A 60 22.82 8.82 -22.55
CA TRP A 60 23.02 7.54 -21.84
C TRP A 60 22.76 6.37 -22.79
N THR A 61 23.48 5.27 -22.59
CA THR A 61 23.45 4.14 -23.52
C THR A 61 22.95 2.87 -22.83
N GLU A 62 21.90 2.26 -23.35
CA GLU A 62 21.47 0.91 -22.94
C GLU A 62 22.55 -0.12 -23.29
N VAL A 63 22.94 -0.93 -22.31
CA VAL A 63 23.81 -2.10 -22.48
C VAL A 63 22.93 -3.33 -22.51
N LYS A 64 22.76 -3.92 -23.70
CA LYS A 64 21.88 -5.09 -23.89
C LYS A 64 22.27 -6.25 -23.00
N GLN A 65 21.29 -6.73 -22.23
CA GLN A 65 21.46 -7.86 -21.31
C GLN A 65 20.75 -9.12 -21.83
N PRO A 66 21.28 -10.33 -21.52
CA PRO A 66 20.52 -11.56 -21.71
C PRO A 66 19.30 -11.67 -20.79
N ASN A 67 19.32 -10.99 -19.64
CA ASN A 67 18.25 -10.98 -18.67
C ASN A 67 17.24 -9.86 -19.01
N SER A 68 16.04 -10.22 -19.46
CA SER A 68 15.00 -9.25 -19.83
C SER A 68 14.41 -8.46 -18.66
N SER A 69 14.67 -8.89 -17.41
CA SER A 69 14.18 -8.20 -16.20
C SER A 69 15.19 -7.21 -15.63
N LEU A 70 16.37 -7.10 -16.23
CA LEU A 70 17.42 -6.17 -15.82
C LEU A 70 17.86 -5.36 -17.03
N HIS A 71 17.73 -4.04 -16.93
CA HIS A 71 18.21 -3.14 -17.95
C HIS A 71 19.47 -2.44 -17.45
N GLU A 72 20.59 -2.65 -18.15
CA GLU A 72 21.84 -1.98 -17.81
C GLU A 72 21.99 -0.71 -18.64
N ILE A 73 22.48 0.35 -18.01
CA ILE A 73 22.82 1.60 -18.68
C ILE A 73 24.28 1.94 -18.38
N GLU A 74 25.01 2.29 -19.44
CA GLU A 74 26.31 2.94 -19.37
C GLU A 74 26.13 4.47 -19.35
N LEU A 75 26.70 5.09 -18.32
CA LEU A 75 26.67 6.54 -18.09
C LEU A 75 27.75 7.23 -18.94
N PRO A 76 27.53 8.46 -19.40
CA PRO A 76 28.53 9.21 -20.18
C PRO A 76 29.78 9.58 -19.37
N VAL A 77 29.64 9.71 -18.05
CA VAL A 77 30.75 9.91 -17.11
C VAL A 77 30.49 9.08 -15.84
N PRO A 78 31.53 8.63 -15.13
CA PRO A 78 31.35 7.86 -13.92
C PRO A 78 30.73 8.70 -12.79
N ILE A 79 29.95 8.04 -11.94
CA ILE A 79 29.44 8.58 -10.67
C ILE A 79 30.12 7.88 -9.49
N THR A 80 30.07 8.48 -8.31
CA THR A 80 30.51 7.85 -7.07
C THR A 80 29.31 7.63 -6.17
N VAL A 81 29.06 6.38 -5.78
CA VAL A 81 28.00 6.01 -4.82
C VAL A 81 28.60 5.18 -3.71
N PHE A 82 28.23 5.45 -2.46
CA PHE A 82 28.77 4.79 -1.28
C PHE A 82 30.31 4.77 -1.23
N GLY A 83 30.97 5.76 -1.85
CA GLY A 83 32.43 5.83 -1.95
C GLY A 83 33.08 4.96 -3.04
N HIS A 84 32.28 4.33 -3.92
CA HIS A 84 32.75 3.51 -5.02
C HIS A 84 32.39 4.16 -6.36
N GLU A 85 33.35 4.22 -7.27
CA GLU A 85 33.14 4.74 -8.62
C GLU A 85 32.48 3.68 -9.51
N THR A 86 31.49 4.08 -10.29
CA THR A 86 30.90 3.26 -11.34
C THR A 86 30.43 4.10 -12.52
N GLN A 87 30.49 3.52 -13.71
CA GLN A 87 29.91 4.08 -14.93
C GLN A 87 28.68 3.29 -15.38
N ARG A 88 28.23 2.31 -14.59
CA ARG A 88 27.15 1.39 -14.99
C ARG A 88 26.10 1.29 -13.90
N ILE A 89 24.85 1.42 -14.32
CA ILE A 89 23.68 1.26 -13.45
C ILE A 89 22.78 0.17 -14.01
N ALA A 90 21.98 -0.43 -13.14
CA ALA A 90 20.93 -1.37 -13.49
C ALA A 90 19.58 -0.79 -13.06
N VAL A 91 18.58 -0.92 -13.91
CA VAL A 91 17.18 -0.64 -13.59
C VAL A 91 16.46 -1.98 -13.46
N LEU A 92 15.91 -2.24 -12.27
CA LEU A 92 15.14 -3.44 -11.94
C LEU A 92 13.81 -3.04 -11.33
N SER A 93 12.71 -3.37 -12.01
CA SER A 93 11.39 -2.85 -11.65
C SER A 93 11.46 -1.32 -11.48
N GLU A 94 11.11 -0.77 -10.31
CA GLU A 94 11.12 0.67 -10.05
C GLU A 94 12.44 1.16 -9.41
N ALA A 95 13.43 0.28 -9.24
CA ALA A 95 14.69 0.61 -8.58
C ALA A 95 15.81 0.87 -9.58
N THR A 96 16.54 1.96 -9.37
CA THR A 96 17.81 2.23 -10.05
C THR A 96 18.96 1.90 -9.09
N MET A 97 19.85 1.01 -9.52
CA MET A 97 20.94 0.46 -8.72
C MET A 97 22.29 0.73 -9.40
N ALA A 98 23.33 0.98 -8.64
CA ALA A 98 24.69 0.97 -9.14
C ALA A 98 25.19 -0.46 -9.32
N ILE A 99 25.93 -0.70 -10.40
CA ILE A 99 26.70 -1.93 -10.59
C ILE A 99 28.12 -1.64 -10.11
N LEU A 100 28.48 -2.12 -8.91
CA LEU A 100 29.80 -1.95 -8.33
C LEU A 100 30.68 -3.14 -8.65
N GLU A 101 31.79 -2.87 -9.34
CA GLU A 101 32.85 -3.86 -9.56
C GLU A 101 33.88 -3.82 -8.44
N ARG A 102 34.63 -4.90 -8.27
CA ARG A 102 35.80 -4.96 -7.36
C ARG A 102 35.46 -4.77 -5.88
N ILE A 103 34.21 -4.97 -5.49
CA ILE A 103 33.76 -5.07 -4.10
C ILE A 103 32.91 -6.33 -3.90
N SER A 104 33.07 -7.00 -2.75
CA SER A 104 32.23 -8.16 -2.41
C SER A 104 30.90 -7.73 -1.80
N LEU A 105 29.88 -8.60 -1.88
CA LEU A 105 28.58 -8.33 -1.24
C LEU A 105 28.76 -8.16 0.27
N GLU A 106 29.65 -8.97 0.86
CA GLU A 106 29.99 -8.96 2.27
C GLU A 106 30.60 -7.62 2.71
N ASP A 107 31.55 -7.09 1.92
CA ASP A 107 32.20 -5.80 2.22
C ASP A 107 31.21 -4.63 2.15
N ILE A 108 30.43 -4.51 1.07
CA ILE A 108 29.45 -3.42 0.93
C ILE A 108 28.34 -3.55 1.99
N SER A 109 27.96 -4.79 2.34
CA SER A 109 26.95 -5.02 3.38
C SER A 109 27.47 -4.63 4.75
N SER A 110 28.73 -4.94 5.07
CA SER A 110 29.35 -4.49 6.31
C SER A 110 29.46 -2.97 6.35
N GLN A 111 29.81 -2.32 5.23
CA GLN A 111 29.90 -0.87 5.13
C GLN A 111 28.55 -0.18 5.39
N LEU A 112 27.46 -0.76 4.89
CA LEU A 112 26.12 -0.16 4.94
C LEU A 112 25.22 -0.72 6.06
N ASP A 113 25.75 -1.59 6.93
CA ASP A 113 25.02 -2.28 8.00
C ASP A 113 23.80 -3.08 7.48
N MET A 114 24.02 -3.81 6.38
CA MET A 114 23.00 -4.65 5.75
C MET A 114 23.06 -6.08 6.28
N LYS A 115 21.91 -6.75 6.27
CA LYS A 115 21.77 -8.16 6.67
C LYS A 115 21.18 -8.98 5.53
N PRO A 116 21.48 -10.29 5.44
CA PRO A 116 20.83 -11.16 4.47
C PRO A 116 19.30 -11.11 4.60
N LEU A 117 18.60 -11.00 3.48
CA LEU A 117 17.13 -11.03 3.41
C LEU A 117 16.58 -12.31 4.04
N SER A 118 17.18 -13.44 3.68
CA SER A 118 17.01 -14.72 4.35
C SER A 118 18.34 -15.44 4.33
N ALA A 119 18.81 -15.90 5.49
CA ALA A 119 20.07 -16.63 5.59
C ALA A 119 20.05 -17.95 4.79
N THR A 120 18.87 -18.51 4.53
CA THR A 120 18.69 -19.78 3.84
C THR A 120 18.20 -19.61 2.41
N ASP A 121 17.18 -18.78 2.19
CA ASP A 121 16.44 -18.76 0.92
C ASP A 121 16.95 -17.69 -0.04
N ALA A 122 17.51 -16.60 0.50
CA ALA A 122 18.00 -15.47 -0.29
C ALA A 122 19.32 -14.90 0.27
N PRO A 123 20.36 -15.72 0.50
CA PRO A 123 21.64 -15.25 1.07
C PRO A 123 22.45 -14.37 0.09
N HIS A 124 22.01 -14.27 -1.17
CA HIS A 124 22.62 -13.43 -2.20
C HIS A 124 22.02 -12.02 -2.27
N ILE A 125 21.03 -11.73 -1.41
CA ILE A 125 20.37 -10.41 -1.28
C ILE A 125 20.53 -9.96 0.17
N HIS A 126 21.15 -8.82 0.38
CA HIS A 126 21.29 -8.18 1.68
C HIS A 126 20.51 -6.86 1.67
N LEU A 127 19.88 -6.52 2.79
CA LEU A 127 19.08 -5.31 2.91
C LEU A 127 19.26 -4.63 4.26
N ARG A 128 18.94 -3.33 4.26
CA ARG A 128 18.73 -2.53 5.47
C ARG A 128 17.51 -1.67 5.27
N GLU A 129 16.48 -1.88 6.10
CA GLU A 129 15.30 -1.01 6.12
C GLU A 129 15.69 0.34 6.76
N LEU A 130 15.39 1.43 6.07
CA LEU A 130 15.72 2.78 6.50
C LEU A 130 14.52 3.49 7.10
N SER A 131 13.34 3.31 6.50
CA SER A 131 12.10 3.91 6.97
C SER A 131 10.88 3.08 6.59
N LEU A 132 9.79 3.34 7.32
CA LEU A 132 8.46 2.85 7.01
C LEU A 132 7.46 3.99 7.16
N ARG A 133 6.59 4.20 6.16
CA ARG A 133 5.48 5.17 6.20
C ARG A 133 4.18 4.47 5.82
N ASN A 134 3.11 4.71 6.59
CA ASN A 134 1.78 4.24 6.22
C ASN A 134 1.26 5.05 5.03
N SER A 135 0.44 4.40 4.21
CA SER A 135 -0.17 4.98 3.04
C SER A 135 -1.53 4.36 2.79
N GLY A 136 -2.57 5.19 2.73
CA GLY A 136 -3.95 4.73 2.60
C GLY A 136 -4.42 3.95 3.84
N ASP A 137 -5.42 3.10 3.63
CA ASP A 137 -6.17 2.45 4.72
C ASP A 137 -5.47 1.19 5.28
N ASP A 138 -4.67 0.50 4.48
CA ASP A 138 -4.04 -0.78 4.86
C ASP A 138 -2.61 -0.99 4.32
N GLY A 139 -2.05 0.07 3.75
CA GLY A 139 -0.79 0.07 3.03
C GLY A 139 0.35 0.74 3.80
N PHE A 140 1.56 0.36 3.45
CA PHE A 140 2.77 1.05 3.88
C PHE A 140 3.87 0.92 2.82
N TYR A 141 4.76 1.90 2.78
CA TYR A 141 5.99 1.85 2.01
C TYR A 141 7.18 1.61 2.94
N VAL A 142 8.06 0.70 2.55
CA VAL A 142 9.36 0.49 3.20
C VAL A 142 10.45 0.93 2.26
N ARG A 143 11.22 1.94 2.65
CA ARG A 143 12.43 2.35 1.96
C ARG A 143 13.60 1.54 2.49
N SER A 144 14.30 0.83 1.60
CA SER A 144 15.40 -0.07 1.96
C SER A 144 16.61 0.22 1.08
N LEU A 145 17.81 0.15 1.67
CA LEU A 145 19.00 -0.11 0.87
C LEU A 145 19.09 -1.61 0.60
N THR A 146 19.29 -1.97 -0.66
CA THR A 146 19.41 -3.37 -1.10
C THR A 146 20.72 -3.55 -1.83
N ALA A 147 21.44 -4.62 -1.51
CA ALA A 147 22.61 -5.09 -2.23
C ALA A 147 22.40 -6.55 -2.67
N SER A 148 22.74 -6.89 -3.90
CA SER A 148 22.57 -8.25 -4.41
C SER A 148 23.65 -8.70 -5.38
N ARG A 149 23.89 -10.01 -5.41
CA ARG A 149 24.64 -10.68 -6.47
C ARG A 149 23.68 -11.31 -7.46
N ILE A 150 23.94 -11.11 -8.75
CA ILE A 150 23.15 -11.70 -9.84
C ILE A 150 24.05 -12.44 -10.81
N ALA A 151 23.48 -13.48 -11.44
CA ALA A 151 24.24 -14.38 -12.30
C ALA A 151 24.78 -13.72 -13.58
N SER A 152 24.10 -12.70 -14.10
CA SER A 152 24.51 -11.96 -15.30
C SER A 152 25.77 -11.11 -15.10
N HIS A 153 26.12 -10.79 -13.85
CA HIS A 153 27.24 -9.91 -13.51
C HIS A 153 28.18 -10.61 -12.51
N PRO A 154 28.87 -11.69 -12.91
CA PRO A 154 29.77 -12.40 -12.02
C PRO A 154 30.91 -11.47 -11.57
N GLY A 155 31.05 -11.29 -10.26
CA GLY A 155 32.09 -10.43 -9.68
C GLY A 155 31.69 -8.97 -9.47
N ALA A 156 30.43 -8.60 -9.76
CA ALA A 156 29.86 -7.32 -9.38
C ALA A 156 28.77 -7.48 -8.32
N VAL A 157 28.47 -6.37 -7.64
CA VAL A 157 27.34 -6.25 -6.71
C VAL A 157 26.43 -5.13 -7.21
N LEU A 158 25.14 -5.41 -7.28
CA LEU A 158 24.14 -4.37 -7.49
C LEU A 158 23.79 -3.79 -6.14
N VAL A 159 23.84 -2.47 -5.99
CA VAL A 159 23.44 -1.78 -4.76
C VAL A 159 22.61 -0.55 -5.07
N GLY A 160 21.52 -0.34 -4.34
CA GLY A 160 20.65 0.80 -4.57
C GLY A 160 19.55 0.93 -3.53
N CYS A 161 18.69 1.92 -3.77
CA CYS A 161 17.51 2.16 -2.96
C CYS A 161 16.28 1.52 -3.60
N GLU A 162 15.45 0.90 -2.77
CA GLU A 162 14.16 0.38 -3.19
C GLU A 162 13.07 0.89 -2.25
N GLU A 163 11.93 1.26 -2.83
CA GLU A 163 10.69 1.45 -2.09
C GLU A 163 9.75 0.27 -2.38
N ARG A 164 9.36 -0.42 -1.32
CA ARG A 164 8.46 -1.57 -1.42
C ARG A 164 7.14 -1.23 -0.76
N TYR A 165 6.07 -1.25 -1.55
CA TYR A 165 4.72 -1.24 -1.01
C TYR A 165 4.40 -2.60 -0.39
N GLY A 166 3.65 -2.58 0.71
CA GLY A 166 3.10 -3.78 1.31
C GLY A 166 1.78 -3.50 2.00
N THR A 167 0.98 -4.55 2.14
CA THR A 167 -0.25 -4.53 2.96
C THR A 167 -0.18 -5.57 4.08
N ARG A 168 -1.07 -5.45 5.07
CA ARG A 168 -1.21 -6.49 6.12
C ARG A 168 -1.52 -7.85 5.53
N THR A 169 -2.42 -7.88 4.56
CA THR A 169 -2.82 -9.08 3.84
C THR A 169 -1.63 -9.77 3.18
N GLU A 170 -0.80 -9.03 2.46
CA GLU A 170 0.41 -9.59 1.82
C GLU A 170 1.42 -10.11 2.84
N GLN A 171 1.59 -9.44 3.99
CA GLN A 171 2.44 -9.94 5.06
C GLN A 171 1.92 -11.26 5.64
N LEU A 172 0.60 -11.40 5.81
CA LEU A 172 0.00 -12.67 6.24
C LEU A 172 0.31 -13.78 5.24
N ARG A 173 0.12 -13.51 3.93
CA ARG A 173 0.41 -14.49 2.86
C ARG A 173 1.87 -14.93 2.85
N ARG A 174 2.82 -14.01 3.04
CA ARG A 174 4.25 -14.34 3.15
C ARG A 174 4.56 -15.26 4.34
N ARG A 175 3.73 -15.25 5.39
CA ARG A 175 3.82 -16.16 6.55
C ARG A 175 3.03 -17.46 6.36
N GLY A 176 2.52 -17.72 5.15
CA GLY A 176 1.69 -18.89 4.85
C GLY A 176 0.29 -18.83 5.47
N LYS A 177 -0.21 -17.63 5.78
CA LYS A 177 -1.56 -17.42 6.31
C LYS A 177 -2.39 -16.66 5.27
N GLU A 178 -3.59 -17.14 4.97
CA GLU A 178 -4.60 -16.34 4.27
C GLU A 178 -5.55 -15.71 5.30
N PRO A 179 -6.01 -14.46 5.10
CA PRO A 179 -7.10 -13.94 5.90
C PRO A 179 -8.35 -14.79 5.67
N ASP A 180 -9.09 -15.06 6.74
CA ASP A 180 -10.35 -15.79 6.63
C ASP A 180 -11.34 -14.99 5.78
N THR A 181 -11.92 -15.63 4.76
CA THR A 181 -12.95 -15.03 3.88
C THR A 181 -14.35 -15.59 4.15
N ALA A 182 -14.45 -16.51 5.12
CA ALA A 182 -15.69 -17.08 5.59
C ALA A 182 -15.65 -17.20 7.11
N PHE A 183 -16.80 -17.10 7.76
CA PHE A 183 -16.88 -17.29 9.20
C PHE A 183 -16.49 -18.72 9.59
N ALA A 184 -15.71 -18.88 10.66
CA ALA A 184 -15.42 -20.18 11.22
C ALA A 184 -16.72 -20.93 11.62
N PRO A 185 -16.71 -22.28 11.67
CA PRO A 185 -17.84 -23.07 12.16
C PRO A 185 -18.27 -22.64 13.56
N GLY A 186 -19.58 -22.53 13.80
CA GLY A 186 -20.14 -22.17 15.11
C GLY A 186 -20.17 -20.67 15.43
N VAL A 187 -19.61 -19.82 14.58
CA VAL A 187 -19.77 -18.35 14.71
C VAL A 187 -21.22 -17.94 14.52
N ASP A 188 -21.75 -17.18 15.48
CA ASP A 188 -23.04 -16.52 15.43
C ASP A 188 -22.93 -15.24 14.58
N ILE A 189 -23.47 -15.29 13.37
CA ILE A 189 -23.35 -14.18 12.39
C ILE A 189 -23.94 -12.88 12.92
N ASN A 190 -24.98 -12.93 13.74
CA ASN A 190 -25.65 -11.72 14.23
C ASN A 190 -24.75 -11.00 15.24
N LYS A 191 -24.14 -11.77 16.16
CA LYS A 191 -23.17 -11.22 17.11
C LYS A 191 -21.90 -10.73 16.43
N GLU A 192 -21.46 -11.44 15.41
CA GLU A 192 -20.25 -11.08 14.67
C GLU A 192 -20.44 -9.77 13.90
N LEU A 193 -21.55 -9.64 13.16
CA LEU A 193 -21.90 -8.42 12.43
C LEU A 193 -22.15 -7.25 13.40
N ASP A 194 -22.78 -7.47 14.55
CA ASP A 194 -22.94 -6.44 15.58
C ASP A 194 -21.58 -5.97 16.12
N ALA A 195 -20.68 -6.89 16.44
CA ALA A 195 -19.35 -6.54 16.93
C ALA A 195 -18.55 -5.74 15.89
N VAL A 196 -18.55 -6.17 14.63
CA VAL A 196 -17.83 -5.51 13.54
C VAL A 196 -18.38 -4.11 13.28
N LEU A 197 -19.70 -3.96 13.10
CA LEU A 197 -20.33 -2.70 12.73
C LEU A 197 -20.42 -1.70 13.89
N THR A 198 -20.21 -2.16 15.14
CA THR A 198 -20.14 -1.30 16.33
C THR A 198 -18.71 -1.05 16.82
N CYS A 199 -17.69 -1.31 16.00
CA CYS A 199 -16.27 -1.11 16.32
C CYS A 199 -15.73 -1.92 17.51
N LYS A 200 -16.34 -3.07 17.82
CA LYS A 200 -15.91 -3.98 18.90
C LYS A 200 -15.10 -5.17 18.40
N ALA A 201 -14.93 -5.31 17.09
CA ALA A 201 -14.07 -6.31 16.47
C ALA A 201 -12.75 -5.67 16.01
N ASP A 202 -11.81 -6.50 15.59
CA ASP A 202 -10.57 -6.08 14.92
C ASP A 202 -10.77 -5.99 13.40
N ALA A 203 -9.81 -5.39 12.70
CA ALA A 203 -9.87 -5.16 11.27
C ALA A 203 -9.92 -6.46 10.44
N LEU A 204 -9.29 -7.55 10.91
CA LEU A 204 -9.32 -8.84 10.21
C LEU A 204 -10.71 -9.49 10.30
N ARG A 205 -11.37 -9.41 11.45
CA ARG A 205 -12.76 -9.86 11.62
C ARG A 205 -13.73 -9.01 10.79
N ASN A 206 -13.50 -7.70 10.68
CA ASN A 206 -14.25 -6.85 9.76
C ASN A 206 -14.06 -7.29 8.30
N TYR A 207 -12.81 -7.54 7.88
CA TYR A 207 -12.51 -8.07 6.55
C TYR A 207 -13.23 -9.40 6.29
N THR A 208 -13.15 -10.35 7.23
CA THR A 208 -13.85 -11.65 7.14
C THR A 208 -15.35 -11.47 7.04
N ALA A 209 -15.95 -10.60 7.86
CA ALA A 209 -17.39 -10.35 7.84
C ALA A 209 -17.84 -9.72 6.52
N GLY A 210 -17.08 -8.75 6.00
CA GLY A 210 -17.34 -8.13 4.70
C GLY A 210 -17.29 -9.15 3.55
N TRP A 211 -16.28 -10.03 3.54
CA TRP A 211 -16.18 -11.10 2.55
C TRP A 211 -17.26 -12.17 2.70
N ALA A 212 -17.57 -12.57 3.93
CA ALA A 212 -18.60 -13.55 4.21
C ALA A 212 -19.99 -13.05 3.80
N VAL A 213 -20.33 -11.77 4.05
CA VAL A 213 -21.59 -11.18 3.57
C VAL A 213 -21.61 -11.09 2.04
N LEU A 214 -20.50 -10.69 1.44
CA LEU A 214 -20.36 -10.58 -0.01
C LEU A 214 -20.56 -11.93 -0.73
N MET A 215 -19.83 -12.96 -0.31
CA MET A 215 -19.79 -14.26 -0.99
C MET A 215 -20.79 -15.27 -0.42
N GLY A 216 -21.26 -15.06 0.81
CA GLY A 216 -22.14 -15.96 1.54
C GLY A 216 -23.37 -16.40 0.76
N PRO A 217 -24.17 -15.50 0.16
CA PRO A 217 -25.34 -15.86 -0.63
C PRO A 217 -25.04 -16.72 -1.87
N LEU A 218 -23.80 -16.68 -2.36
CA LEU A 218 -23.30 -17.48 -3.48
C LEU A 218 -22.59 -18.76 -3.03
N SER A 219 -22.50 -18.98 -1.71
CA SER A 219 -21.77 -20.10 -1.10
C SER A 219 -22.72 -21.22 -0.65
N THR A 220 -22.13 -22.32 -0.17
CA THR A 220 -22.86 -23.42 0.46
C THR A 220 -23.07 -23.24 1.97
N ASP A 221 -22.67 -22.10 2.53
CA ASP A 221 -22.82 -21.82 3.96
C ASP A 221 -24.30 -21.66 4.33
N PRO A 222 -24.86 -22.55 5.17
CA PRO A 222 -26.28 -22.52 5.52
C PRO A 222 -26.68 -21.24 6.26
N ARG A 223 -25.75 -20.49 6.85
CA ARG A 223 -26.01 -19.23 7.58
C ARG A 223 -26.50 -18.12 6.64
N PHE A 224 -26.13 -18.18 5.36
CA PHE A 224 -26.56 -17.24 4.34
C PHE A 224 -27.74 -17.73 3.50
N LYS A 225 -28.31 -18.90 3.84
CA LYS A 225 -29.46 -19.46 3.12
C LYS A 225 -30.64 -18.49 3.16
N GLY A 226 -31.15 -18.12 1.99
CA GLY A 226 -32.30 -17.22 1.85
C GLY A 226 -31.97 -15.74 1.95
N TRP A 227 -30.69 -15.37 2.11
CA TRP A 227 -30.27 -13.99 1.92
C TRP A 227 -30.50 -13.56 0.47
N LYS A 228 -30.97 -12.33 0.30
CA LYS A 228 -31.08 -11.69 -1.02
C LYS A 228 -29.89 -10.76 -1.22
N SER A 229 -29.48 -10.60 -2.47
CA SER A 229 -28.45 -9.63 -2.84
C SER A 229 -28.86 -8.86 -4.10
N GLY A 230 -28.29 -7.69 -4.28
CA GLY A 230 -28.42 -6.92 -5.51
C GLY A 230 -27.45 -5.76 -5.54
N GLU A 231 -27.66 -4.91 -6.54
CA GLU A 231 -26.92 -3.67 -6.76
C GLU A 231 -27.95 -2.56 -6.93
N ASP A 232 -27.65 -1.34 -6.48
CA ASP A 232 -28.49 -0.17 -6.75
C ASP A 232 -27.95 0.66 -7.93
N ASP A 233 -28.67 1.72 -8.29
CA ASP A 233 -28.38 2.53 -9.49
C ASP A 233 -27.02 3.25 -9.43
N GLU A 234 -26.42 3.35 -8.24
CA GLU A 234 -25.09 3.92 -8.00
C GLU A 234 -23.98 2.86 -8.05
N GLY A 235 -24.33 1.59 -8.32
CA GLY A 235 -23.38 0.47 -8.32
C GLY A 235 -23.09 -0.08 -6.92
N ASN A 236 -23.81 0.36 -5.88
CA ASN A 236 -23.56 -0.12 -4.53
C ASN A 236 -24.24 -1.48 -4.32
N ARG A 237 -23.46 -2.45 -3.86
CA ARG A 237 -23.96 -3.80 -3.58
C ARG A 237 -24.63 -3.86 -2.22
N TRP A 238 -25.72 -4.61 -2.13
CA TRP A 238 -26.51 -4.76 -0.92
C TRP A 238 -26.95 -6.20 -0.68
N TRP A 239 -27.25 -6.51 0.59
CA TRP A 239 -27.67 -7.82 1.07
C TRP A 239 -28.77 -7.73 2.13
N THR A 240 -29.82 -8.53 1.99
CA THR A 240 -30.92 -8.58 2.95
C THR A 240 -31.04 -9.97 3.58
N PRO A 241 -30.90 -10.09 4.91
CA PRO A 241 -31.11 -11.37 5.59
C PRO A 241 -32.59 -11.78 5.54
N PRO A 242 -32.92 -13.08 5.58
CA PRO A 242 -34.30 -13.57 5.56
C PRO A 242 -35.08 -13.27 6.86
N ALA A 243 -34.37 -12.93 7.93
CA ALA A 243 -34.91 -12.48 9.21
C ALA A 243 -34.17 -11.22 9.68
N PRO A 244 -34.81 -10.28 10.38
CA PRO A 244 -34.17 -9.07 10.86
C PRO A 244 -32.95 -9.38 11.74
N ILE A 245 -31.82 -8.74 11.44
CA ILE A 245 -30.63 -8.73 12.28
C ILE A 245 -30.58 -7.38 13.00
N ALA A 246 -30.25 -7.41 14.28
CA ALA A 246 -30.10 -6.19 15.08
C ALA A 246 -28.62 -5.80 15.16
N ILE A 247 -28.32 -4.53 14.84
CA ILE A 247 -27.00 -3.92 14.99
C ILE A 247 -27.14 -2.71 15.92
N ALA A 248 -26.31 -2.65 16.96
CA ALA A 248 -26.45 -1.70 18.06
C ALA A 248 -27.87 -1.68 18.68
N GLY A 249 -28.54 -2.83 18.67
CA GLY A 249 -29.92 -2.99 19.15
C GLY A 249 -31.01 -2.46 18.21
N MET A 250 -30.67 -2.10 16.97
CA MET A 250 -31.62 -1.59 15.98
C MET A 250 -31.80 -2.58 14.82
N PRO A 251 -33.04 -2.78 14.33
CA PRO A 251 -33.28 -3.66 13.20
C PRO A 251 -32.67 -3.07 11.92
N VAL A 252 -31.91 -3.90 11.21
CA VAL A 252 -31.27 -3.55 9.94
C VAL A 252 -32.20 -3.88 8.78
N SER A 253 -32.39 -2.91 7.86
CA SER A 253 -33.17 -3.11 6.64
C SER A 253 -32.39 -3.98 5.64
N ARG A 254 -31.11 -3.66 5.44
CA ARG A 254 -30.14 -4.40 4.61
C ARG A 254 -28.71 -4.00 4.99
N PHE A 255 -27.76 -4.82 4.61
CA PHE A 255 -26.35 -4.45 4.60
C PHE A 255 -25.98 -3.85 3.25
N VAL A 256 -25.16 -2.82 3.23
CA VAL A 256 -24.71 -2.12 2.01
C VAL A 256 -23.20 -2.03 2.05
N LYS A 257 -22.53 -2.29 0.93
CA LYS A 257 -21.09 -2.09 0.81
C LYS A 257 -20.83 -0.83 -0.01
N LEU A 258 -20.19 0.16 0.62
CA LEU A 258 -19.71 1.38 -0.02
C LEU A 258 -18.18 1.37 0.04
N GLY A 259 -17.52 1.36 -1.13
CA GLY A 259 -16.07 1.16 -1.18
C GLY A 259 -15.65 -0.15 -0.51
N GLN A 260 -14.76 -0.07 0.48
CA GLN A 260 -14.33 -1.22 1.27
C GLN A 260 -15.20 -1.48 2.51
N THR A 261 -16.02 -0.51 2.91
CA THR A 261 -16.74 -0.53 4.18
C THR A 261 -18.10 -1.22 4.05
N LEU A 262 -18.38 -2.13 4.97
CA LEU A 262 -19.71 -2.71 5.15
C LEU A 262 -20.51 -1.83 6.12
N TYR A 263 -21.73 -1.48 5.73
CA TYR A 263 -22.65 -0.69 6.53
C TYR A 263 -23.94 -1.47 6.80
N ALA A 264 -24.54 -1.24 7.97
CA ALA A 264 -25.95 -1.52 8.22
C ALA A 264 -26.79 -0.32 7.76
N GLU A 265 -27.75 -0.56 6.86
CA GLU A 265 -28.80 0.40 6.55
C GLU A 265 -29.92 0.28 7.58
N LEU A 266 -30.30 1.42 8.15
CA LEU A 266 -31.34 1.59 9.14
C LEU A 266 -32.48 2.43 8.56
N ASP A 267 -33.71 2.12 8.98
CA ASP A 267 -34.88 2.89 8.61
C ASP A 267 -34.96 4.20 9.39
N GLY A 268 -35.19 5.29 8.66
CA GLY A 268 -35.36 6.66 9.18
C GLY A 268 -34.14 7.56 8.98
N ASP A 269 -34.40 8.86 8.98
CA ASP A 269 -33.39 9.92 8.99
C ASP A 269 -32.88 10.15 10.43
N ILE A 270 -32.26 9.11 11.00
CA ILE A 270 -31.91 9.03 12.42
C ILE A 270 -30.43 9.29 12.71
N ALA A 271 -29.61 9.59 11.70
CA ALA A 271 -28.18 9.85 11.88
C ALA A 271 -27.86 10.87 13.01
N PRO A 272 -28.56 12.03 13.12
CA PRO A 272 -28.30 12.97 14.22
C PRO A 272 -28.67 12.40 15.61
N ALA A 273 -29.74 11.62 15.71
CA ALA A 273 -30.15 10.99 16.96
C ALA A 273 -29.16 9.89 17.39
N LEU A 274 -28.59 9.16 16.42
CA LEU A 274 -27.52 8.19 16.68
C LEU A 274 -26.23 8.88 17.10
N ALA A 275 -25.90 10.00 16.47
CA ALA A 275 -24.74 10.80 16.83
C ALA A 275 -24.83 11.31 18.28
N GLU A 276 -25.97 11.84 18.70
CA GLU A 276 -26.20 12.23 20.10
C GLU A 276 -26.08 11.03 21.05
N ARG A 277 -26.69 9.88 20.70
CA ARG A 277 -26.66 8.67 21.53
C ARG A 277 -25.25 8.11 21.72
N TRP A 278 -24.39 8.25 20.71
CA TRP A 278 -23.06 7.65 20.67
C TRP A 278 -21.93 8.66 20.80
N ASP A 279 -22.25 9.92 21.07
CA ASP A 279 -21.30 11.03 21.20
C ASP A 279 -20.40 11.18 19.96
N LEU A 280 -21.00 11.12 18.77
CA LEU A 280 -20.27 11.26 17.51
C LEU A 280 -20.27 12.73 17.06
N PRO A 281 -19.09 13.36 16.88
CA PRO A 281 -19.01 14.70 16.35
C PRO A 281 -19.42 14.75 14.86
N PRO A 282 -19.92 15.91 14.37
CA PRO A 282 -20.13 16.12 12.94
C PRO A 282 -18.85 15.92 12.13
N TYR A 283 -19.00 15.38 10.92
CA TYR A 283 -17.91 15.14 9.99
C TYR A 283 -18.22 15.78 8.64
N ASP A 284 -17.29 16.58 8.13
CA ASP A 284 -17.43 17.39 6.91
C ASP A 284 -16.68 16.81 5.70
N GLY A 285 -16.04 15.65 5.86
CA GLY A 285 -15.32 14.97 4.78
C GLY A 285 -16.20 14.23 3.77
N TRP A 286 -17.53 14.28 3.91
CA TRP A 286 -18.48 13.71 2.96
C TRP A 286 -19.54 14.73 2.57
N ASP A 287 -20.09 14.57 1.36
CA ASP A 287 -21.14 15.45 0.82
C ASP A 287 -22.47 15.34 1.60
N ASP A 288 -22.66 14.25 2.35
CA ASP A 288 -23.85 13.98 3.15
C ASP A 288 -23.66 14.36 4.63
N VAL A 289 -24.78 14.57 5.34
CA VAL A 289 -24.77 14.72 6.80
C VAL A 289 -24.18 13.48 7.45
N ALA A 290 -23.02 13.64 8.09
CA ALA A 290 -22.28 12.54 8.68
C ALA A 290 -21.74 12.88 10.07
N PHE A 291 -21.57 11.83 10.88
CA PHE A 291 -21.02 11.90 12.21
C PHE A 291 -20.05 10.74 12.42
N VAL A 292 -18.85 11.04 12.90
CA VAL A 292 -17.75 10.08 12.98
C VAL A 292 -17.05 10.19 14.32
N GLY A 293 -17.03 9.11 15.10
CA GLY A 293 -16.30 9.01 16.36
C GLY A 293 -15.09 8.12 16.23
N PHE A 294 -13.91 8.67 16.51
CA PHE A 294 -12.64 7.93 16.48
C PHE A 294 -12.37 7.30 17.85
N TYR A 295 -11.96 6.03 17.85
CA TYR A 295 -11.52 5.31 19.04
C TYR A 295 -10.01 5.34 19.17
N ASP A 296 -9.52 5.10 20.39
CA ASP A 296 -8.10 4.93 20.66
C ASP A 296 -7.50 3.81 19.79
N THR A 297 -6.30 4.07 19.26
CA THR A 297 -5.50 3.11 18.50
C THR A 297 -5.28 1.83 19.31
N ASP A 298 -5.63 0.69 18.72
CA ASP A 298 -5.47 -0.62 19.32
C ASP A 298 -4.29 -1.36 18.72
N ALA A 299 -3.56 -2.13 19.52
CA ALA A 299 -2.48 -2.97 19.03
C ALA A 299 -3.01 -4.39 18.80
N ALA A 300 -3.15 -4.77 17.54
CA ALA A 300 -3.57 -6.10 17.16
C ALA A 300 -2.52 -7.16 17.50
N ALA A 301 -2.96 -8.41 17.65
CA ALA A 301 -2.11 -9.53 18.06
C ALA A 301 -0.94 -9.84 17.10
N ASP A 302 -1.03 -9.41 15.83
CA ASP A 302 0.01 -9.56 14.82
C ASP A 302 0.95 -8.34 14.70
N GLY A 303 0.81 -7.36 15.59
CA GLY A 303 1.67 -6.17 15.71
C GLY A 303 1.25 -4.98 14.85
N TRP A 304 0.06 -5.02 14.24
CA TRP A 304 -0.53 -3.87 13.55
C TRP A 304 -1.24 -2.94 14.53
N LEU A 305 -1.21 -1.66 14.23
CA LEU A 305 -1.98 -0.62 14.91
C LEU A 305 -3.31 -0.47 14.16
N GLU A 306 -4.41 -0.38 14.89
CA GLU A 306 -5.76 -0.27 14.32
C GLU A 306 -6.46 0.96 14.87
N ASP A 307 -6.70 1.93 14.00
CA ASP A 307 -7.58 3.06 14.29
C ASP A 307 -8.98 2.70 13.82
N ARG A 308 -9.98 3.00 14.65
CA ARG A 308 -11.37 2.64 14.40
C ARG A 308 -12.23 3.88 14.41
N ALA A 309 -13.12 3.99 13.42
CA ALA A 309 -14.04 5.11 13.29
C ALA A 309 -15.47 4.58 13.21
N ARG A 310 -16.29 4.90 14.23
CA ARG A 310 -17.72 4.60 14.19
C ARG A 310 -18.45 5.69 13.43
N ILE A 311 -19.29 5.26 12.50
CA ILE A 311 -19.96 6.15 11.55
C ILE A 311 -21.47 6.05 11.72
N ALA A 312 -22.13 7.20 11.66
CA ALA A 312 -23.54 7.36 11.37
C ALA A 312 -23.71 8.45 10.32
N ARG A 313 -24.27 8.14 9.15
CA ARG A 313 -24.47 9.12 8.07
C ARG A 313 -25.82 8.98 7.38
N ALA A 314 -26.33 10.10 6.87
CA ALA A 314 -27.40 10.10 5.91
C ALA A 314 -26.98 9.35 4.65
N PHE A 315 -27.96 8.77 3.94
CA PHE A 315 -27.68 8.01 2.72
C PHE A 315 -28.74 8.22 1.64
N ARG A 316 -29.96 7.71 1.85
CA ARG A 316 -31.10 7.92 0.95
C ARG A 316 -32.26 8.47 1.75
N PRO A 317 -33.30 9.07 1.12
CA PRO A 317 -34.43 9.61 1.87
C PRO A 317 -35.04 8.57 2.82
N GLY A 318 -35.08 8.90 4.11
CA GLY A 318 -35.58 8.02 5.15
C GLY A 318 -34.64 6.86 5.48
N LYS A 319 -33.34 6.95 5.20
CA LYS A 319 -32.33 5.90 5.45
C LYS A 319 -31.06 6.46 6.06
N THR A 320 -30.55 5.75 7.05
CA THR A 320 -29.28 6.03 7.72
C THR A 320 -28.33 4.86 7.55
N LEU A 321 -27.05 5.12 7.28
CA LEU A 321 -26.01 4.11 7.35
C LEU A 321 -25.29 4.18 8.69
N HIS A 322 -25.07 3.01 9.28
CA HIS A 322 -24.24 2.81 10.46
C HIS A 322 -23.17 1.76 10.16
N GLY A 323 -21.91 2.08 10.43
CA GLY A 323 -20.81 1.14 10.26
C GLY A 323 -19.61 1.48 11.13
N CYS A 324 -18.56 0.71 10.92
CA CYS A 324 -17.25 0.95 11.48
C CYS A 324 -16.20 0.87 10.37
N GLU A 325 -15.33 1.88 10.31
CA GLU A 325 -14.15 1.88 9.45
C GLU A 325 -12.90 1.59 10.27
N TYR A 326 -11.94 0.96 9.59
CA TYR A 326 -10.71 0.47 10.18
C TYR A 326 -9.55 0.98 9.33
N GLN A 327 -8.65 1.73 9.94
CA GLN A 327 -7.36 2.06 9.36
C GLN A 327 -6.32 1.17 10.02
N GLN A 328 -5.54 0.49 9.19
CA GLN A 328 -4.54 -0.48 9.61
C GLN A 328 -3.16 0.10 9.36
N ASN A 329 -2.46 0.39 10.44
CA ASN A 329 -1.19 1.08 10.44
C ASN A 329 -0.07 0.19 11.01
N ARG A 330 1.15 0.54 10.65
CA ARG A 330 2.39 0.02 11.23
C ARG A 330 3.06 1.13 12.03
N GLN A 331 3.80 0.74 13.06
CA GLN A 331 4.71 1.66 13.74
C GLN A 331 5.70 2.21 12.71
N GLU A 332 5.57 3.50 12.39
CA GLU A 332 6.49 4.20 11.50
C GLU A 332 7.84 4.39 12.17
N PHE A 333 8.89 4.37 11.37
CA PHE A 333 10.25 4.61 11.83
C PHE A 333 11.11 5.21 10.72
N GLY A 334 12.30 5.67 11.09
CA GLY A 334 13.25 6.27 10.16
C GLY A 334 12.81 7.67 9.70
N LYS A 335 13.63 8.28 8.85
CA LYS A 335 13.31 9.53 8.15
C LYS A 335 13.30 9.26 6.65
N THR A 336 12.48 9.98 5.92
CA THR A 336 12.56 10.09 4.46
C THR A 336 13.06 11.48 4.08
N PRO A 337 13.68 11.64 2.90
CA PRO A 337 14.02 12.97 2.40
C PRO A 337 12.81 13.89 2.21
N ASP A 338 11.61 13.33 2.04
CA ASP A 338 10.36 14.08 1.91
C ASP A 338 9.83 14.62 3.26
N ASP A 339 10.30 14.10 4.40
CA ASP A 339 9.87 14.59 5.73
C ASP A 339 10.43 16.00 6.05
N ASP A 340 11.52 16.41 5.39
CA ASP A 340 12.19 17.68 5.67
C ASP A 340 11.51 18.89 4.97
N ASP A 341 10.53 18.63 4.09
CA ASP A 341 9.75 19.64 3.35
C ASP A 341 8.36 19.96 3.98
N ALA A 342 8.05 19.40 5.17
CA ALA A 342 6.76 19.51 5.86
C ALA A 342 6.68 20.60 6.96
#